data_AF-A0A2G9M8P5-F1
#
_entry.id   AF-A0A2G9M8P5-F1
#
_cell.length_a   1.000
_cell.length_b   1.000
_cell.length_c   1.000
_cell.angle_alpha   90.00
_cell.angle_beta   90.00
_cell.angle_gamma   90.00
#
_symmetry.space_group_name_H-M   'P 1'
#
loop_
_entity.id
_entity.type
_entity.pdbx_description
1 polymer ?
#
loop_
_entity_poly.entity_id
_entity_poly.type
_entity_poly.pdbx_seq_one_letter_code
_entity_poly.pdbx_strand_id
1 'polypeptide(L)'
;MSEYIWGIVFIFAIIAFSAAGAATILKFNEGSKECEVNSDCRELQYCGSDFKCHEHPNIEQTVVNEWTKPALILGVAIILGALILRRQRKQEV
;
A
#
# COMPACT_ATOMS: atom_id res chain seq x y z
N MET A 1 50.26 15.55 13.44
CA MET A 1 49.45 16.65 12.86
C MET A 1 48.86 16.30 11.48
N SER A 2 49.59 15.66 10.55
CA SER A 2 49.04 15.34 9.22
C SER A 2 47.90 14.31 9.22
N GLU A 3 47.89 13.37 10.17
CA GLU A 3 46.84 12.33 10.28
C GLU A 3 45.48 12.93 10.69
N TYR A 4 45.47 13.97 11.52
CA TYR A 4 44.25 14.69 11.91
C TYR A 4 43.67 15.51 10.76
N ILE A 5 44.54 16.09 9.92
CA ILE A 5 44.14 16.88 8.75
C ILE A 5 43.43 15.99 7.72
N TRP A 6 43.96 14.79 7.46
CA TRP A 6 43.33 13.81 6.57
C TRP A 6 41.97 13.34 7.09
N GLY A 7 41.84 13.12 8.41
CA GLY A 7 40.57 12.75 9.03
C GLY A 7 39.48 13.82 8.82
N ILE A 8 39.82 15.10 9.02
CA ILE A 8 38.88 16.21 8.79
C ILE A 8 38.46 16.29 7.32
N VAL A 9 39.41 16.19 6.39
CA VAL A 9 39.13 16.23 4.95
C VAL A 9 38.18 15.10 4.54
N PHE A 10 38.36 13.89 5.06
CA PHE A 10 37.46 12.77 4.80
C PHE A 10 36.03 13.03 5.31
N ILE A 11 35.89 13.60 6.50
CA ILE A 11 34.56 13.94 7.06
C ILE A 11 33.85 14.96 6.17
N PHE A 12 34.54 16.03 5.76
CA PHE A 12 33.96 17.02 4.85
C PHE A 12 33.63 16.44 3.48
N ALA A 13 34.45 15.54 2.95
CA ALA A 13 34.18 14.84 1.69
C ALA A 13 32.91 13.98 1.78
N ILE A 14 32.71 13.23 2.88
CA ILE A 14 31.52 12.40 3.10
C ILE A 14 30.26 13.27 3.19
N ILE A 15 30.32 14.37 3.94
CA ILE A 15 29.20 15.31 4.08
C ILE A 15 28.84 15.93 2.73
N ALA A 16 29.85 16.40 1.98
CA ALA A 16 29.66 16.98 0.65
C ALA A 16 29.07 15.97 -0.33
N PHE A 17 29.54 14.72 -0.32
CA PHE A 17 29.03 13.66 -1.19
C PHE A 17 27.59 13.28 -0.84
N SER A 18 27.25 13.22 0.45
CA SER A 18 25.89 12.93 0.92
C SER A 18 24.91 14.05 0.54
N ALA A 19 25.32 15.31 0.69
CA ALA A 19 24.52 16.47 0.29
C ALA A 19 24.32 16.54 -1.24
N ALA A 20 25.37 16.27 -2.01
CA ALA A 20 25.29 16.19 -3.47
C ALA A 20 24.35 15.06 -3.93
N GLY A 21 24.44 13.88 -3.29
CA GLY A 21 23.53 12.76 -3.54
C GLY A 21 22.06 13.13 -3.29
N ALA A 22 21.76 13.73 -2.14
CA ALA A 22 20.40 14.18 -1.82
C ALA A 22 19.85 15.19 -2.84
N ALA A 23 20.67 16.17 -3.26
CA ALA A 23 20.27 17.17 -4.24
C ALA A 23 19.96 16.57 -5.63
N THR A 24 20.67 15.52 -6.04
CA THR A 24 20.39 14.85 -7.32
C THR A 24 19.06 14.10 -7.30
N ILE A 25 18.73 13.40 -6.20
CA ILE A 25 17.47 12.64 -6.08
C ILE A 25 16.25 13.57 -6.10
N LEU A 26 16.35 14.74 -5.46
CA LEU A 26 15.25 15.72 -5.44
C LEU A 26 14.94 16.26 -6.85
N LYS A 27 15.97 16.50 -7.69
CA LYS A 27 15.77 16.99 -9.06
C LYS A 27 15.10 15.97 -10.00
N PHE A 28 15.33 14.67 -9.80
CA PHE A 28 14.64 13.63 -10.58
C PHE A 28 13.16 13.49 -10.20
N ASN A 29 12.79 13.91 -8.98
CA ASN A 29 11.42 13.80 -8.49
C ASN A 29 10.50 14.92 -8.99
N GLU A 30 11.01 16.06 -9.45
CA GLU A 30 10.16 17.12 -10.05
C GLU A 30 9.95 16.91 -11.55
N GLY A 31 10.96 16.39 -12.27
CA GLY A 31 10.88 16.21 -13.72
C GLY A 31 10.03 15.03 -14.20
N SER A 32 9.56 14.17 -13.28
CA SER A 32 8.78 12.96 -13.60
C SER A 32 7.33 13.01 -13.12
N LYS A 33 6.90 14.12 -12.51
CA LYS A 33 5.51 14.31 -12.07
C LYS A 33 4.67 14.80 -13.25
N GLU A 34 3.65 14.03 -13.58
CA GLU A 34 2.65 14.39 -14.58
C GLU A 34 1.49 15.15 -13.94
N CYS A 35 1.22 14.94 -12.65
CA CYS A 35 0.15 15.61 -11.89
C CYS A 35 0.52 15.78 -10.39
N GLU A 36 -0.05 16.80 -9.75
CA GLU A 36 -0.06 16.97 -8.29
C GLU A 36 -1.47 16.84 -7.71
N VAL A 37 -2.47 17.28 -8.48
CA VAL A 37 -3.88 17.23 -8.13
C VAL A 37 -4.70 16.62 -9.25
N ASN A 38 -5.88 16.10 -8.93
CA ASN A 38 -6.76 15.45 -9.91
C ASN A 38 -7.16 16.38 -11.08
N SER A 39 -7.20 17.70 -10.86
CA SER A 39 -7.51 18.68 -11.90
C SER A 39 -6.40 18.86 -12.93
N ASP A 40 -5.21 18.33 -12.70
CA ASP A 40 -4.10 18.35 -13.67
C ASP A 40 -4.29 17.27 -14.77
N CYS A 41 -5.14 16.28 -14.51
CA CYS A 41 -5.43 15.17 -15.41
C CYS A 41 -6.65 15.45 -16.32
N ARG A 42 -6.80 14.67 -17.40
CA ARG A 42 -7.95 14.80 -18.31
C ARG A 42 -9.25 14.39 -17.63
N GLU A 43 -10.38 14.81 -18.21
CA GLU A 43 -11.70 14.34 -17.80
C GLU A 43 -11.72 12.79 -17.79
N LEU A 44 -12.18 12.20 -16.67
CA LEU A 44 -12.17 10.75 -16.36
C LEU A 44 -10.84 10.14 -15.89
N GLN A 45 -9.83 10.96 -15.58
CA GLN A 45 -8.58 10.51 -14.96
C GLN A 45 -8.41 11.09 -13.55
N TYR A 46 -7.62 10.42 -12.71
CA TYR A 46 -7.24 10.88 -11.37
C TYR A 46 -5.72 10.86 -11.19
N CYS A 47 -5.22 11.70 -10.28
CA CYS A 47 -3.80 11.73 -9.97
C CYS A 47 -3.44 10.64 -8.96
N GLY A 48 -2.54 9.74 -9.35
CA GLY A 48 -2.02 8.68 -8.50
C GLY A 48 -0.95 9.17 -7.52
N SER A 49 -0.67 8.37 -6.49
CA SER A 49 0.41 8.65 -5.53
C SER A 49 1.81 8.55 -6.14
N ASP A 50 1.91 8.00 -7.35
CA ASP A 50 3.10 7.99 -8.20
C ASP A 50 3.24 9.27 -9.05
N PHE A 51 2.37 10.26 -8.84
CA PHE A 51 2.32 11.52 -9.58
C PHE A 51 2.02 11.33 -11.07
N LYS A 52 1.27 10.29 -11.43
CA LYS A 52 0.82 9.99 -12.79
C LYS A 52 -0.69 10.01 -12.89
N CYS A 53 -1.21 10.33 -14.08
CA CYS A 53 -2.64 10.30 -14.34
C CYS A 53 -3.10 8.88 -14.68
N HIS A 54 -4.06 8.36 -13.91
CA HIS A 54 -4.67 7.04 -14.10
C HIS A 54 -6.12 7.18 -14.54
N GLU A 55 -6.61 6.26 -15.38
CA GLU A 55 -8.03 6.24 -15.73
C GLU A 55 -8.87 5.74 -14.54
N HIS A 56 -10.03 6.36 -14.33
CA HIS A 56 -10.99 5.82 -13.37
C HIS A 56 -11.38 4.39 -13.81
N PRO A 57 -11.34 3.39 -12.91
CA PRO A 57 -11.79 2.06 -13.26
C PRO A 57 -13.25 2.13 -13.64
N ASN A 58 -13.57 1.78 -14.89
CA ASN A 58 -14.94 1.48 -15.29
C ASN A 58 -15.33 0.19 -14.57
N ILE A 59 -15.88 0.34 -13.36
CA ILE A 59 -16.46 -0.77 -12.63
C ILE A 59 -17.73 -1.15 -13.38
N GLU A 60 -17.58 -1.94 -14.45
CA GLU A 60 -18.67 -2.80 -14.89
C GLU A 60 -18.96 -3.69 -13.69
N GLN A 61 -20.00 -3.31 -12.92
CA GLN A 61 -20.51 -4.12 -11.84
C GLN A 61 -21.08 -5.38 -12.46
N THR A 62 -20.21 -6.35 -12.73
CA THR A 62 -20.64 -7.74 -12.79
C THR A 62 -21.11 -8.03 -11.38
N VAL A 63 -22.42 -7.92 -11.18
CA VAL A 63 -23.08 -8.35 -9.95
C VAL A 63 -22.92 -9.87 -9.91
N VAL A 64 -21.74 -10.35 -9.53
CA VAL A 64 -21.48 -11.76 -9.27
C VAL A 64 -22.10 -12.03 -7.90
N ASN A 65 -23.42 -12.20 -7.91
CA ASN A 65 -24.28 -12.35 -6.73
C ASN A 65 -24.16 -13.75 -6.10
N GLU A 66 -22.94 -14.27 -5.98
CA GLU A 66 -22.68 -15.64 -5.51
C GLU A 66 -22.55 -15.68 -3.97
N TRP A 67 -23.54 -15.14 -3.26
CA TRP A 67 -23.64 -15.25 -1.79
C TRP A 67 -24.00 -16.66 -1.32
N THR A 68 -24.32 -17.55 -2.25
CA THR A 68 -24.62 -18.97 -2.00
C THR A 68 -23.46 -19.65 -1.28
N LYS A 69 -22.21 -19.36 -1.67
CA LYS A 69 -21.00 -19.94 -1.04
C LYS A 69 -20.81 -19.45 0.41
N PRO A 70 -20.77 -18.14 0.72
CA PRO A 70 -20.65 -17.70 2.10
C PRO A 70 -21.85 -18.09 2.98
N ALA A 71 -23.07 -18.10 2.43
CA ALA A 71 -24.26 -18.54 3.17
C ALA A 71 -24.19 -20.04 3.55
N LEU A 72 -23.69 -20.89 2.65
CA LEU A 72 -23.50 -22.33 2.93
C LEU A 72 -22.51 -22.56 4.07
N ILE A 73 -21.37 -21.84 4.06
CA ILE A 73 -20.34 -21.96 5.11
C ILE A 73 -20.92 -21.57 6.48
N LEU A 74 -21.66 -20.45 6.54
CA LEU A 74 -22.31 -20.00 7.77
C LEU A 74 -23.36 -21.01 8.26
N GLY A 75 -24.18 -21.54 7.36
CA GLY A 75 -25.18 -22.56 7.71
C GLY A 75 -24.57 -23.81 8.32
N VAL A 76 -23.49 -24.34 7.72
CA VAL A 76 -22.78 -25.52 8.23
C VAL A 76 -22.16 -25.25 9.61
N ALA A 77 -21.56 -24.08 9.82
CA ALA A 77 -20.95 -23.71 11.10
C ALA A 77 -21.98 -23.68 12.24
N ILE A 78 -23.18 -23.13 12.00
CA ILE A 78 -24.26 -23.08 12.98
C ILE A 78 -24.73 -24.49 13.35
N ILE A 79 -24.92 -25.37 12.35
CA ILE A 79 -25.35 -26.76 12.59
C ILE A 79 -24.32 -27.52 13.43
N LEU A 80 -23.03 -27.41 13.09
CA LEU A 80 -21.97 -28.09 13.83
C LEU A 80 -21.85 -27.57 15.26
N GLY A 81 -21.92 -26.25 15.46
CA GLY A 81 -21.94 -25.64 16.79
C GLY A 81 -23.10 -26.16 17.65
N ALA A 82 -24.30 -26.23 17.08
CA ALA A 82 -25.49 -26.76 17.76
C ALA A 82 -25.32 -28.24 18.14
N LEU A 83 -24.72 -29.06 17.28
CA LEU A 83 -24.46 -30.48 17.57
C LEU A 83 -23.42 -30.69 18.68
N ILE A 84 -22.36 -29.87 18.71
CA ILE A 84 -21.33 -29.91 19.77
C ILE A 84 -21.96 -29.55 21.12
N LEU A 85 -22.68 -28.42 21.18
CA LEU A 85 -23.37 -27.97 22.40
C LEU A 85 -24.40 -29.00 22.89
N ARG A 86 -25.14 -29.64 21.97
CA ARG A 86 -26.09 -30.71 22.31
C ARG A 86 -25.39 -31.94 22.89
N ARG A 87 -24.19 -32.28 22.42
CA ARG A 87 -23.39 -33.40 22.96
C ARG A 87 -22.86 -33.09 24.35
N GLN A 88 -22.36 -31.87 24.59
CA GLN A 88 -21.88 -31.44 25.92
C GLN A 88 -23.00 -31.50 26.96
N ARG A 89 -24.18 -30.96 26.65
CA ARG A 89 -25.34 -31.00 27.57
C ARG A 89 -25.75 -32.43 27.97
N LYS A 90 -25.53 -33.42 27.10
CA LYS A 90 -25.85 -34.83 27.38
C LYS A 90 -24.82 -35.53 28.28
N GLN A 91 -23.62 -34.97 28.45
CA GLN A 91 -22.57 -35.55 29.32
C GLN A 91 -22.63 -34.99 30.75
N GLU A 92 -23.34 -33.89 30.96
CA GLU A 92 -23.57 -33.26 32.27
C GLU A 92 -24.84 -33.79 32.98
N VAL A 93 -25.54 -34.76 32.40
CA VAL A 93 -26.69 -35.49 32.97
C VAL A 93 -26.34 -36.97 33.07
#